data_AF-A0A2J7VWI0-F1
#
_entry.id   AF-A0A2J7VWI0-F1
#
_cell.length_a   1.000
_cell.length_b   1.000
_cell.length_c   1.000
_cell.angle_alpha   90.00
_cell.angle_beta   90.00
_cell.angle_gamma   90.00
#
_symmetry.space_group_name_H-M   'P 1'
#
loop_
_entity.id
_entity.type
_entity.pdbx_description
1 polymer ?
#
loop_
_entity_poly.entity_id
_entity_poly.type
_entity_poly.pdbx_seq_one_letter_code
_entity_poly.pdbx_strand_id
1 'polypeptide(L)'
;MNLFAIIAATLVAGIGSVWIAALLLRVGVRGGGGVGPQHLLSLAAGALLATAFMHLLPEAFESRIEPGLLFGVLLGGLVMFFLLDKAELWHHGHEHHQGEEEHHDHGPGRAHSHGHDHPHKGGGWAVLTGDSVHCFGDGILIASAFVADLRLGLVAALAVLAHEVPHHIGDLIVLRQSSPNARAALVKVSLAGTMTAMGGLAGWWLVDQLHGLLPYFLVLASSSFVYVALADLIPQLQKRLSARETALQIAWLAVGLLLVMGVSRLAHGEHGHAHEPAEPAHEEHGHRH
;
A
#
# COMPACT_ATOMS: atom_id res chain seq x y z
N MET A 1 -19.34 12.87 5.99
CA MET A 1 -18.21 11.91 6.09
C MET A 1 -18.71 10.57 6.58
N ASN A 2 -18.53 9.50 5.78
CA ASN A 2 -18.97 8.16 6.15
C ASN A 2 -17.88 7.43 6.95
N LEU A 3 -17.72 7.78 8.23
CA LEU A 3 -16.81 7.08 9.15
C LEU A 3 -16.99 5.55 9.09
N PHE A 4 -18.24 5.10 8.97
CA PHE A 4 -18.54 3.67 8.79
C PHE A 4 -17.84 3.07 7.55
N ALA A 5 -17.85 3.77 6.41
CA ALA A 5 -17.19 3.31 5.20
C ALA A 5 -15.67 3.27 5.36
N ILE A 6 -15.07 4.26 6.04
CA ILE A 6 -13.64 4.31 6.33
C ILE A 6 -13.24 3.11 7.20
N ILE A 7 -13.95 2.87 8.29
CA ILE A 7 -13.66 1.76 9.20
C ILE A 7 -13.85 0.41 8.49
N ALA A 8 -14.93 0.24 7.73
CA ALA A 8 -15.17 -0.99 6.97
C ALA A 8 -14.05 -1.23 5.94
N ALA A 9 -13.68 -0.22 5.16
CA ALA A 9 -12.65 -0.33 4.13
C ALA A 9 -11.26 -0.61 4.73
N THR A 10 -10.89 0.07 5.81
CA THR A 10 -9.60 -0.13 6.48
C THR A 10 -9.51 -1.47 7.22
N LEU A 11 -10.61 -1.98 7.78
CA LEU A 11 -10.63 -3.35 8.33
C LEU A 11 -10.49 -4.41 7.23
N VAL A 12 -11.11 -4.20 6.07
CA VAL A 12 -10.98 -5.09 4.92
C VAL A 12 -9.55 -5.05 4.36
N ALA A 13 -8.98 -3.86 4.20
CA ALA A 13 -7.62 -3.67 3.69
C ALA A 13 -6.55 -4.20 4.67
N GLY A 14 -6.69 -3.90 5.97
CA GLY A 14 -5.75 -4.34 7.00
C GLY A 14 -5.95 -5.80 7.40
N ILE A 15 -7.02 -6.13 8.12
CA ILE A 15 -7.23 -7.51 8.61
C ILE A 15 -7.61 -8.45 7.46
N GLY A 16 -8.49 -8.03 6.57
CA GLY A 16 -8.99 -8.87 5.47
C GLY A 16 -7.88 -9.36 4.54
N SER A 17 -6.89 -8.51 4.24
CA SER A 17 -5.71 -8.90 3.45
C SER A 17 -4.90 -10.02 4.11
N VAL A 18 -4.72 -10.01 5.44
CA VAL A 18 -4.04 -11.08 6.20
C VAL A 18 -4.74 -12.42 6.03
N TRP A 19 -6.08 -12.44 6.07
CA TRP A 19 -6.84 -13.68 5.88
C TRP A 19 -6.79 -14.18 4.44
N ILE A 20 -6.83 -13.26 3.46
CA ILE A 20 -6.63 -13.59 2.05
C ILE A 20 -5.23 -14.16 1.83
N ALA A 21 -4.19 -13.52 2.36
CA ALA A 21 -2.81 -13.98 2.34
C ALA A 21 -2.68 -15.38 2.94
N ALA A 22 -3.26 -15.61 4.11
CA ALA A 22 -3.26 -16.92 4.77
C ALA A 22 -3.99 -18.01 3.96
N LEU A 23 -5.09 -17.66 3.29
CA LEU A 23 -5.82 -18.56 2.40
C LEU A 23 -4.99 -18.90 1.17
N LEU A 24 -4.40 -17.91 0.50
CA LEU A 24 -3.55 -18.09 -0.67
C LEU A 24 -2.33 -18.95 -0.35
N LEU A 25 -1.70 -18.75 0.81
CA LEU A 25 -0.62 -19.63 1.29
C LEU A 25 -1.10 -21.08 1.49
N ARG A 26 -2.30 -21.30 2.02
CA ARG A 26 -2.84 -22.67 2.22
C ARG A 26 -3.17 -23.37 0.91
N VAL A 27 -3.73 -22.64 -0.07
CA VAL A 27 -4.10 -23.17 -1.39
C VAL A 27 -2.85 -23.39 -2.25
N GLY A 28 -1.94 -22.42 -2.27
CA GLY A 28 -0.67 -22.49 -3.02
C GLY A 28 0.24 -23.62 -2.56
N VAL A 29 0.34 -23.86 -1.24
CA VAL A 29 1.12 -24.99 -0.67
C VAL A 29 0.51 -26.35 -1.00
N ARG A 30 -0.80 -26.45 -1.21
CA ARG A 30 -1.50 -27.71 -1.51
C ARG A 30 -1.58 -28.04 -3.01
N GLY A 31 -1.49 -27.04 -3.88
CA GLY A 31 -1.93 -27.17 -5.28
C GLY A 31 -0.85 -27.21 -6.35
N GLY A 32 0.42 -26.86 -6.08
CA GLY A 32 1.46 -26.76 -7.12
C GLY A 32 1.21 -25.73 -8.25
N GLY A 33 0.01 -25.14 -8.32
CA GLY A 33 -0.44 -24.18 -9.33
C GLY A 33 -1.04 -22.90 -8.72
N GLY A 34 -0.61 -22.50 -7.53
CA GLY A 34 -1.00 -21.21 -6.96
C GLY A 34 -0.47 -20.04 -7.80
N VAL A 35 -1.18 -18.90 -7.77
CA VAL A 35 -0.67 -17.63 -8.31
C VAL A 35 0.63 -17.33 -7.56
N GLY A 36 1.76 -17.36 -8.26
CA GLY A 36 3.06 -17.11 -7.66
C GLY A 36 3.08 -15.74 -6.97
N PRO A 37 3.77 -15.57 -5.83
CA PRO A 37 3.89 -14.29 -5.13
C PRO A 37 4.28 -13.14 -6.07
N GLN A 38 5.14 -13.43 -7.06
CA GLN A 38 5.57 -12.47 -8.07
C GLN A 38 4.43 -11.90 -8.93
N HIS A 39 3.40 -12.68 -9.23
CA HIS A 39 2.24 -12.21 -9.97
C HIS A 39 1.37 -11.28 -9.13
N LEU A 40 1.22 -11.60 -7.83
CA LEU A 40 0.53 -10.73 -6.87
C LEU A 40 1.29 -9.41 -6.70
N LEU A 41 2.62 -9.44 -6.58
CA LEU A 41 3.46 -8.23 -6.54
C LEU A 41 3.30 -7.38 -7.82
N SER A 42 3.19 -8.01 -8.99
CA SER A 42 2.99 -7.30 -10.26
C SER A 42 1.64 -6.59 -10.28
N LEU A 43 0.58 -7.30 -9.87
CA LEU A 43 -0.76 -6.73 -9.75
C LEU A 43 -0.80 -5.57 -8.75
N ALA A 44 -0.18 -5.73 -7.58
CA ALA A 44 -0.05 -4.70 -6.56
C ALA A 44 0.64 -3.44 -7.09
N ALA A 45 1.81 -3.59 -7.75
CA ALA A 45 2.54 -2.47 -8.33
C ALA A 45 1.70 -1.71 -9.38
N GLY A 46 0.99 -2.44 -10.25
CA GLY A 46 0.07 -1.85 -11.22
C GLY A 46 -1.08 -1.07 -10.55
N ALA A 47 -1.69 -1.63 -9.50
CA ALA A 47 -2.77 -0.99 -8.77
C ALA A 47 -2.31 0.28 -8.04
N LEU A 48 -1.16 0.23 -7.36
CA LEU A 48 -0.59 1.39 -6.66
C LEU A 48 -0.25 2.55 -7.60
N LEU A 49 0.43 2.25 -8.71
CA LEU A 49 0.77 3.27 -9.71
C LEU A 49 -0.48 3.88 -10.34
N ALA A 50 -1.49 3.07 -10.66
CA ALA A 50 -2.76 3.56 -11.18
C ALA A 50 -3.48 4.49 -10.19
N THR A 51 -3.53 4.11 -8.91
CA THR A 51 -4.19 4.93 -7.88
C THR A 51 -3.45 6.24 -7.66
N ALA A 52 -2.12 6.20 -7.58
CA ALA A 52 -1.31 7.41 -7.39
C ALA A 52 -1.46 8.38 -8.57
N PHE A 53 -1.19 7.92 -9.80
CA PHE A 53 -1.10 8.80 -10.97
C PHE A 53 -2.44 9.15 -11.62
N MET A 54 -3.45 8.27 -11.53
CA MET A 54 -4.72 8.47 -12.23
C MET A 54 -5.85 8.94 -11.30
N HIS A 55 -5.66 8.92 -9.98
CA HIS A 55 -6.71 9.27 -9.03
C HIS A 55 -6.24 10.28 -7.98
N LEU A 56 -5.28 9.91 -7.11
CA LEU A 56 -4.89 10.76 -5.99
C LEU A 56 -4.16 12.04 -6.41
N LEU A 57 -3.20 11.96 -7.33
CA LEU A 57 -2.50 13.14 -7.83
C LEU A 57 -3.45 14.07 -8.59
N PRO A 58 -4.23 13.61 -9.59
CA PRO A 58 -5.20 14.48 -10.29
C PRO A 58 -6.14 15.20 -9.33
N GLU A 59 -6.73 14.49 -8.37
CA GLU A 59 -7.61 15.08 -7.34
C GLU A 59 -6.89 16.19 -6.56
N ALA A 60 -5.64 15.96 -6.16
CA ALA A 60 -4.86 16.98 -5.46
C ALA A 60 -4.54 18.20 -6.34
N PHE A 61 -4.26 18.01 -7.63
CA PHE A 61 -3.97 19.11 -8.57
C PHE A 61 -5.21 19.89 -9.01
N GLU A 62 -6.41 19.33 -8.85
CA GLU A 62 -7.67 20.08 -9.00
C GLU A 62 -7.92 21.06 -7.85
N SER A 63 -7.16 20.93 -6.75
CA SER A 63 -7.12 21.98 -5.73
C SER A 63 -6.55 23.27 -6.32
N ARG A 64 -7.07 24.43 -5.90
CA ARG A 64 -6.59 25.75 -6.36
C ARG A 64 -5.19 26.12 -5.83
N ILE A 65 -4.39 25.13 -5.43
CA ILE A 65 -3.03 25.28 -4.92
C ILE A 65 -2.06 25.33 -6.08
N GLU A 66 -0.99 26.10 -5.94
CA GLU A 66 0.05 26.18 -6.94
C GLU A 66 0.67 24.79 -7.22
N PRO A 67 0.70 24.32 -8.50
CA PRO A 67 1.26 23.02 -8.83
C PRO A 67 2.70 22.83 -8.37
N GLY A 68 3.52 23.89 -8.39
CA GLY A 68 4.91 23.84 -7.92
C GLY A 68 5.03 23.42 -6.45
N LEU A 69 4.10 23.88 -5.59
CA LEU A 69 4.06 23.48 -4.18
C LEU A 69 3.68 22.00 -4.04
N LEU A 70 2.68 21.54 -4.78
CA LEU A 70 2.26 20.13 -4.76
C LEU A 70 3.37 19.20 -5.28
N PHE A 71 4.07 19.57 -6.35
CA PHE A 71 5.27 18.84 -6.79
C PHE A 71 6.39 18.86 -5.75
N GLY A 72 6.57 19.98 -5.04
CA GLY A 72 7.50 20.07 -3.91
C GLY A 72 7.17 19.10 -2.78
N VAL A 73 5.88 18.97 -2.44
CA VAL A 73 5.38 18.02 -1.44
C VAL A 73 5.55 16.58 -1.92
N LEU A 74 5.28 16.30 -3.21
CA LEU A 74 5.50 14.99 -3.82
C LEU A 74 6.97 14.57 -3.71
N LEU A 75 7.88 15.46 -4.10
CA LEU A 75 9.32 15.23 -4.01
C LEU A 75 9.78 15.05 -2.56
N GLY A 76 9.34 15.94 -1.67
CA GLY A 76 9.63 15.86 -0.24
C GLY A 76 9.14 14.54 0.37
N GLY A 77 7.95 14.09 -0.02
CA GLY A 77 7.38 12.81 0.38
C GLY A 77 8.20 11.62 -0.12
N LEU A 78 8.61 11.60 -1.39
CA LEU A 78 9.48 10.56 -1.95
C LEU A 78 10.82 10.48 -1.21
N VAL A 79 11.45 11.62 -0.92
CA VAL A 79 12.69 11.68 -0.13
C VAL A 79 12.46 11.23 1.30
N MET A 80 11.34 11.63 1.92
CA MET A 80 10.98 11.20 3.27
C MET A 80 10.81 9.67 3.34
N PHE A 81 10.07 9.06 2.42
CA PHE A 81 9.90 7.60 2.38
C PHE A 81 11.23 6.86 2.15
N PHE A 82 12.09 7.40 1.29
CA PHE A 82 13.46 6.90 1.16
C PHE A 82 14.26 6.95 2.46
N LEU A 83 14.17 8.06 3.20
CA LEU A 83 14.86 8.20 4.49
C LEU A 83 14.28 7.27 5.56
N LEU A 84 12.97 7.04 5.58
CA LEU A 84 12.32 6.10 6.50
C LEU A 84 12.79 4.66 6.24
N ASP A 85 12.79 4.24 4.97
CA ASP A 85 13.30 2.93 4.53
C ASP A 85 14.80 2.77 4.90
N LYS A 86 15.60 3.83 4.75
CA LYS A 86 16.99 3.84 5.23
C LYS A 86 17.13 3.75 6.75
N ALA A 87 16.28 4.44 7.50
CA ALA A 87 16.32 4.43 8.97
C ALA A 87 15.98 3.05 9.53
N GLU A 88 15.01 2.35 8.91
CA GLU A 88 14.68 0.97 9.24
C GLU A 88 15.87 0.03 9.00
N LEU A 89 16.52 0.14 7.84
CA LEU A 89 17.74 -0.62 7.53
C LEU A 89 18.89 -0.36 8.53
N TRP A 90 19.07 0.87 8.98
CA TRP A 90 20.13 1.24 9.93
C TRP A 90 19.88 0.70 11.34
N HIS A 91 18.63 0.71 11.80
CA HIS A 91 18.29 0.15 13.12
C HIS A 91 18.61 -1.35 13.16
N HIS A 92 18.43 -2.06 12.03
CA HIS A 92 18.80 -3.47 11.90
C HIS A 92 20.30 -3.72 11.76
N GLY A 93 21.08 -2.75 11.26
CA GLY A 93 22.54 -2.87 11.19
C GLY A 93 23.24 -2.75 12.55
N HIS A 94 22.62 -2.10 13.54
CA HIS A 94 23.25 -1.78 14.83
C HIS A 94 22.98 -2.78 15.96
N GLU A 95 21.99 -3.67 15.85
CA GLU A 95 21.86 -4.79 16.80
C GLU A 95 22.95 -5.86 16.64
N HIS A 96 23.74 -5.79 15.56
CA HIS A 96 24.83 -6.73 15.28
C HIS A 96 26.21 -6.34 15.86
N HIS A 97 26.32 -5.25 16.62
CA HIS A 97 27.63 -4.78 17.14
C HIS A 97 27.68 -4.44 18.64
N GLN A 98 26.73 -4.93 19.46
CA GLN A 98 26.80 -4.73 20.92
C GLN A 98 26.59 -6.02 21.71
N GLY A 99 27.38 -7.06 21.40
CA GLY A 99 27.29 -8.33 22.11
C GLY A 99 28.53 -9.21 22.17
N GLU A 100 29.72 -8.75 21.73
CA GLU A 100 30.95 -9.55 21.86
C GLU A 100 32.15 -8.67 22.26
N GLU A 101 32.12 -8.17 23.49
CA GLU A 101 33.34 -8.09 24.27
C GLU A 101 33.14 -9.00 25.48
N GLU A 102 33.59 -10.25 25.37
CA GLU A 102 34.30 -10.96 26.44
C GLU A 102 34.58 -12.43 26.08
N HIS A 103 35.85 -12.84 26.23
CA HIS A 103 36.33 -14.19 26.54
C HIS A 103 36.45 -15.27 25.43
N HIS A 104 37.65 -15.48 24.87
CA HIS A 104 38.58 -16.57 25.26
C HIS A 104 39.72 -16.86 24.25
N ASP A 105 40.82 -17.31 24.84
CA ASP A 105 42.13 -17.62 24.29
C ASP A 105 42.24 -19.07 23.74
N HIS A 106 43.21 -19.26 22.83
CA HIS A 106 43.91 -20.49 22.38
C HIS A 106 43.22 -21.61 21.55
N GLY A 107 43.78 -21.84 20.34
CA GLY A 107 43.86 -23.16 19.69
C GLY A 107 44.04 -23.13 18.16
N PRO A 108 45.14 -23.64 17.56
CA PRO A 108 45.30 -23.68 16.10
C PRO A 108 44.67 -24.96 15.54
N GLY A 109 43.52 -24.83 14.87
CA GLY A 109 42.80 -25.98 14.31
C GLY A 109 41.87 -25.63 13.16
N ARG A 110 42.40 -25.71 11.94
CA ARG A 110 41.74 -26.15 10.68
C ARG A 110 40.41 -25.49 10.28
N ALA A 111 40.50 -24.61 9.29
CA ALA A 111 39.39 -23.98 8.57
C ALA A 111 38.50 -24.99 7.82
N HIS A 112 37.20 -24.99 8.15
CA HIS A 112 36.09 -25.33 7.25
C HIS A 112 34.88 -24.47 7.65
N SER A 113 34.65 -23.35 6.93
CA SER A 113 33.49 -22.48 7.11
C SER A 113 32.29 -22.99 6.32
N HIS A 114 31.37 -23.67 7.00
CA HIS A 114 29.98 -23.76 6.53
C HIS A 114 29.20 -22.63 7.21
N GLY A 115 29.02 -21.54 6.49
CA GLY A 115 28.13 -20.44 6.89
C GLY A 115 26.68 -20.93 6.88
N HIS A 116 26.22 -21.42 8.01
CA HIS A 116 24.81 -21.59 8.28
C HIS A 116 24.28 -20.24 8.80
N ASP A 117 23.69 -19.45 7.90
CA ASP A 117 22.85 -18.32 8.28
C ASP A 117 21.63 -18.86 9.03
N HIS A 118 21.72 -18.87 10.36
CA HIS A 118 20.59 -19.12 11.22
C HIS A 118 19.77 -17.81 11.34
N PRO A 119 18.45 -17.82 11.03
CA PRO A 119 17.61 -16.68 11.32
C PRO A 119 17.39 -16.61 12.84
N HIS A 120 18.09 -15.70 13.51
CA HIS A 120 17.99 -15.51 14.95
C HIS A 120 16.72 -14.73 15.34
N LYS A 121 16.25 -14.99 16.58
CA LYS A 121 14.93 -14.69 17.16
C LYS A 121 14.48 -13.21 17.20
N GLY A 122 15.25 -12.25 16.68
CA GLY A 122 14.94 -10.82 16.69
C GLY A 122 14.06 -10.33 15.53
N GLY A 123 14.15 -10.96 14.36
CA GLY A 123 13.50 -10.45 13.13
C GLY A 123 11.97 -10.39 13.18
N GLY A 124 11.31 -11.22 13.98
CA GLY A 124 9.85 -11.28 14.02
C GLY A 124 9.18 -10.03 14.64
N TRP A 125 9.83 -9.37 15.59
CA TRP A 125 9.28 -8.16 16.22
C TRP A 125 9.54 -6.90 15.40
N ALA A 126 10.71 -6.84 14.76
CA ALA A 126 11.05 -5.83 13.76
C ALA A 126 10.00 -5.79 12.65
N VAL A 127 9.77 -6.94 12.00
CA VAL A 127 8.77 -7.09 10.93
C VAL A 127 7.38 -6.61 11.40
N LEU A 128 6.92 -7.03 12.57
CA LEU A 128 5.61 -6.60 13.08
C LEU A 128 5.53 -5.09 13.38
N THR A 129 6.64 -4.48 13.79
CA THR A 129 6.69 -3.05 14.11
C THR A 129 6.68 -2.22 12.84
N GLY A 130 7.50 -2.60 11.84
CA GLY A 130 7.49 -1.99 10.51
C GLY A 130 6.11 -2.11 9.85
N ASP A 131 5.56 -3.32 9.84
CA ASP A 131 4.21 -3.63 9.31
C ASP A 131 3.11 -2.80 10.01
N SER A 132 3.19 -2.64 11.33
CA SER A 132 2.23 -1.81 12.09
C SER A 132 2.28 -0.33 11.70
N VAL A 133 3.48 0.23 11.49
CA VAL A 133 3.65 1.63 11.08
C VAL A 133 3.20 1.82 9.63
N HIS A 134 3.52 0.87 8.76
CA HIS A 134 3.08 0.85 7.36
C HIS A 134 1.55 0.83 7.27
N CYS A 135 0.92 -0.16 7.92
CA CYS A 135 -0.52 -0.31 8.01
C CYS A 135 -1.20 0.98 8.53
N PHE A 136 -0.63 1.62 9.55
CA PHE A 136 -1.17 2.88 10.07
C PHE A 136 -1.16 4.00 9.02
N GLY A 137 -0.07 4.14 8.26
CA GLY A 137 0.03 5.09 7.15
C GLY A 137 -1.02 4.84 6.07
N ASP A 138 -1.21 3.59 5.68
CA ASP A 138 -2.25 3.18 4.72
C ASP A 138 -3.66 3.51 5.21
N GLY A 139 -3.89 3.38 6.51
CA GLY A 139 -5.14 3.82 7.15
C GLY A 139 -5.42 5.30 6.93
N ILE A 140 -4.45 6.16 7.23
CA ILE A 140 -4.57 7.62 7.06
C ILE A 140 -4.83 7.96 5.59
N LEU A 141 -4.14 7.26 4.68
CA LEU A 141 -4.30 7.44 3.25
C LEU A 141 -5.72 7.10 2.79
N ILE A 142 -6.23 5.92 3.16
CA ILE A 142 -7.60 5.50 2.83
C ILE A 142 -8.61 6.52 3.36
N ALA A 143 -8.44 6.97 4.60
CA ALA A 143 -9.33 7.97 5.19
C ALA A 143 -9.29 9.31 4.41
N SER A 144 -8.09 9.78 4.04
CA SER A 144 -7.93 11.01 3.26
C SER A 144 -8.65 10.92 1.91
N ALA A 145 -8.53 9.78 1.24
CA ALA A 145 -9.23 9.52 -0.02
C ALA A 145 -10.75 9.52 0.15
N PHE A 146 -11.30 8.88 1.20
CA PHE A 146 -12.74 8.90 1.50
C PHE A 146 -13.28 10.27 1.90
N VAL A 147 -12.45 11.13 2.49
CA VAL A 147 -12.85 12.50 2.82
C VAL A 147 -12.91 13.37 1.56
N ALA A 148 -12.03 13.15 0.59
CA ALA A 148 -12.13 13.78 -0.72
C ALA A 148 -13.38 13.31 -1.48
N ASP A 149 -13.51 11.99 -1.68
CA ASP A 149 -14.65 11.40 -2.38
C ASP A 149 -14.82 9.91 -2.03
N LEU A 150 -16.07 9.43 -2.02
CA LEU A 150 -16.38 8.03 -1.69
C LEU A 150 -15.69 7.06 -2.67
N ARG A 151 -15.64 7.40 -3.95
CA ARG A 151 -15.10 6.54 -5.01
C ARG A 151 -13.59 6.53 -4.93
N LEU A 152 -12.99 7.70 -4.71
CA LEU A 152 -11.55 7.79 -4.47
C LEU A 152 -11.14 6.94 -3.26
N GLY A 153 -11.93 6.99 -2.18
CA GLY A 153 -11.76 6.13 -1.00
C GLY A 153 -11.82 4.64 -1.32
N LEU A 154 -12.80 4.20 -2.11
CA LEU A 154 -12.92 2.79 -2.54
C LEU A 154 -11.75 2.35 -3.43
N VAL A 155 -11.32 3.21 -4.35
CA VAL A 155 -10.17 2.96 -5.23
C VAL A 155 -8.88 2.84 -4.42
N ALA A 156 -8.67 3.74 -3.46
CA ALA A 156 -7.53 3.70 -2.55
C ALA A 156 -7.54 2.43 -1.69
N ALA A 157 -8.66 2.09 -1.06
CA ALA A 157 -8.77 0.90 -0.23
C ALA A 157 -8.52 -0.39 -1.01
N LEU A 158 -8.97 -0.46 -2.27
CA LEU A 158 -8.71 -1.61 -3.14
C LEU A 158 -7.25 -1.73 -3.54
N ALA A 159 -6.60 -0.60 -3.83
CA ALA A 159 -5.16 -0.59 -4.15
C ALA A 159 -4.33 -0.99 -2.93
N VAL A 160 -4.67 -0.48 -1.75
CA VAL A 160 -4.05 -0.91 -0.48
C VAL A 160 -4.23 -2.40 -0.26
N LEU A 161 -5.47 -2.89 -0.34
CA LEU A 161 -5.76 -4.32 -0.23
C LEU A 161 -4.91 -5.15 -1.20
N ALA A 162 -4.73 -4.67 -2.43
CA ALA A 162 -3.97 -5.38 -3.46
C ALA A 162 -2.46 -5.48 -3.14
N HIS A 163 -1.85 -4.50 -2.46
CA HIS A 163 -0.43 -4.57 -2.06
C HIS A 163 -0.22 -5.19 -0.68
N GLU A 164 -1.18 -5.06 0.22
CA GLU A 164 -1.14 -5.64 1.56
C GLU A 164 -1.20 -7.17 1.53
N VAL A 165 -1.94 -7.76 0.57
CA VAL A 165 -2.00 -9.22 0.42
C VAL A 165 -0.61 -9.83 0.16
N PRO A 166 0.15 -9.41 -0.87
CA PRO A 166 1.51 -9.92 -1.06
C PRO A 166 2.48 -9.57 0.08
N HIS A 167 2.35 -8.39 0.70
CA HIS A 167 3.17 -7.99 1.85
C HIS A 167 2.97 -8.94 3.04
N HIS A 168 1.71 -9.12 3.47
CA HIS A 168 1.36 -10.03 4.56
C HIS A 168 1.66 -11.51 4.25
N ILE A 169 1.71 -11.92 2.97
CA ILE A 169 2.22 -13.26 2.61
C ILE A 169 3.69 -13.39 3.04
N GLY A 170 4.51 -12.37 2.81
CA GLY A 170 5.91 -12.29 3.25
C GLY A 170 6.03 -12.38 4.77
N ASP A 171 5.29 -11.56 5.50
CA ASP A 171 5.33 -11.52 6.97
C ASP A 171 4.90 -12.85 7.58
N LEU A 172 3.85 -13.46 7.05
CA LEU A 172 3.39 -14.78 7.48
C LEU A 172 4.44 -15.87 7.21
N ILE A 173 5.22 -15.78 6.13
CA ILE A 173 6.32 -16.72 5.88
C ILE A 173 7.41 -16.56 6.93
N VAL A 174 7.87 -15.33 7.19
CA VAL A 174 8.93 -15.03 8.17
C VAL A 174 8.50 -15.42 9.60
N LEU A 175 7.29 -15.06 10.01
CA LEU A 175 6.78 -15.36 11.35
C LEU A 175 6.49 -16.86 11.54
N ARG A 176 6.11 -17.60 10.49
CA ARG A 176 5.94 -19.06 10.59
C ARG A 176 7.27 -19.81 10.73
N GLN A 177 8.37 -19.25 10.25
CA GLN A 177 9.70 -19.84 10.43
C GLN A 177 10.23 -19.66 11.86
N SER A 178 9.85 -18.55 12.52
CA SER A 178 10.31 -18.20 13.87
C SER A 178 9.30 -18.56 14.98
N SER A 179 8.07 -18.93 14.63
CA SER A 179 7.00 -19.23 15.60
C SER A 179 6.62 -20.72 15.60
N PRO A 180 6.51 -21.36 16.78
CA PRO A 180 6.14 -22.78 16.88
C PRO A 180 4.69 -23.06 16.48
N ASN A 181 3.85 -22.03 16.31
CA ASN A 181 2.43 -22.17 15.98
C ASN A 181 2.02 -21.26 14.83
N ALA A 182 1.61 -21.83 13.70
CA ALA A 182 1.15 -21.07 12.53
C ALA A 182 -0.07 -20.18 12.82
N ARG A 183 -0.87 -20.50 13.84
CA ARG A 183 -1.97 -19.64 14.31
C ARG A 183 -1.45 -18.40 15.04
N ALA A 184 -0.34 -18.51 15.76
CA ALA A 184 0.26 -17.37 16.45
C ALA A 184 0.79 -16.34 15.44
N ALA A 185 1.44 -16.78 14.36
CA ALA A 185 1.84 -15.90 13.26
C ALA A 185 0.63 -15.16 12.65
N LEU A 186 -0.46 -15.87 12.37
CA LEU A 186 -1.69 -15.28 11.83
C LEU A 186 -2.27 -14.19 12.75
N VAL A 187 -2.35 -14.46 14.06
CA VAL A 187 -2.88 -13.51 15.04
C VAL A 187 -1.98 -12.27 15.13
N LYS A 188 -0.65 -12.45 15.15
CA LYS A 188 0.28 -11.32 15.23
C LYS A 188 0.18 -10.39 14.02
N VAL A 189 0.17 -10.93 12.81
CA VAL A 189 -0.01 -10.11 11.58
C VAL A 189 -1.41 -9.50 11.54
N SER A 190 -2.45 -10.22 11.98
CA SER A 190 -3.80 -9.64 12.06
C SER A 190 -3.89 -8.47 13.05
N LEU A 191 -3.10 -8.50 14.14
CA LEU A 191 -2.99 -7.39 15.09
C LEU A 191 -2.29 -6.19 14.45
N ALA A 192 -1.20 -6.40 13.70
CA ALA A 192 -0.56 -5.34 12.92
C ALA A 192 -1.55 -4.73 11.90
N GLY A 193 -2.30 -5.55 11.18
CA GLY A 193 -3.37 -5.10 10.27
C GLY A 193 -4.53 -4.32 10.92
N THR A 194 -4.70 -4.38 12.25
CA THR A 194 -5.65 -3.48 12.95
C THR A 194 -5.18 -2.02 12.95
N MET A 195 -3.87 -1.79 12.78
CA MET A 195 -3.30 -0.46 12.71
C MET A 195 -3.81 0.32 11.50
N THR A 196 -4.20 -0.34 10.42
CA THR A 196 -4.87 0.31 9.27
C THR A 196 -6.20 0.94 9.67
N ALA A 197 -7.00 0.26 10.51
CA ALA A 197 -8.24 0.84 11.02
C ALA A 197 -7.99 2.00 12.00
N MET A 198 -6.94 1.88 12.83
CA MET A 198 -6.53 2.97 13.72
C MET A 198 -6.03 4.20 12.95
N GLY A 199 -5.24 3.99 11.90
CA GLY A 199 -4.81 5.03 10.97
C GLY A 199 -6.00 5.65 10.24
N GLY A 200 -6.98 4.84 9.83
CA GLY A 200 -8.22 5.32 9.23
C GLY A 200 -9.01 6.24 10.16
N LEU A 201 -9.14 5.87 11.43
CA LEU A 201 -9.80 6.68 12.44
C LEU A 201 -9.02 7.99 12.69
N ALA A 202 -7.70 7.90 12.82
CA ALA A 202 -6.84 9.07 13.02
C ALA A 202 -6.89 10.02 11.81
N GLY A 203 -6.82 9.49 10.59
CA GLY A 203 -6.93 10.25 9.35
C GLY A 203 -8.30 10.93 9.21
N TRP A 204 -9.38 10.21 9.51
CA TRP A 204 -10.73 10.80 9.53
C TRP A 204 -10.81 11.99 10.49
N TRP A 205 -10.29 11.83 11.71
CA TRP A 205 -10.28 12.88 12.72
C TRP A 205 -9.38 14.07 12.33
N LEU A 206 -8.21 13.79 11.75
CA LEU A 206 -7.23 14.81 11.38
C LEU A 206 -7.72 15.67 10.21
N VAL A 207 -8.33 15.03 9.19
CA VAL A 207 -8.77 15.72 7.98
C VAL A 207 -10.05 16.52 8.22
N ASP A 208 -10.95 16.07 9.11
CA ASP A 208 -12.13 16.85 9.55
C ASP A 208 -11.73 18.25 10.05
N GLN A 209 -10.62 18.31 10.79
CA GLN A 209 -10.10 19.54 11.37
C GLN A 209 -9.25 20.36 10.40
N LEU A 210 -8.77 19.74 9.32
CA LEU A 210 -7.74 20.28 8.42
C LEU A 210 -8.12 20.11 6.95
N HIS A 211 -9.36 20.42 6.57
CA HIS A 211 -9.84 20.32 5.19
C HIS A 211 -8.92 21.03 4.18
N GLY A 212 -8.30 22.15 4.55
CA GLY A 212 -7.35 22.88 3.71
C GLY A 212 -6.04 22.13 3.43
N LEU A 213 -5.74 21.08 4.20
CA LEU A 213 -4.55 20.23 4.03
C LEU A 213 -4.82 18.97 3.22
N LEU A 214 -6.08 18.69 2.85
CA LEU A 214 -6.46 17.48 2.11
C LEU A 214 -5.60 17.24 0.85
N PRO A 215 -5.35 18.24 -0.03
CA PRO A 215 -4.51 18.02 -1.22
C PRO A 215 -3.07 17.59 -0.86
N TYR A 216 -2.52 18.09 0.26
CA TYR A 216 -1.19 17.71 0.73
C TYR A 216 -1.18 16.26 1.22
N PHE A 217 -2.23 15.82 1.92
CA PHE A 217 -2.37 14.41 2.31
C PHE A 217 -2.48 13.49 1.10
N LEU A 218 -3.25 13.87 0.07
CA LEU A 218 -3.37 13.11 -1.18
C LEU A 218 -2.05 13.02 -1.95
N VAL A 219 -1.27 14.10 -1.99
CA VAL A 219 0.08 14.09 -2.59
C VAL A 219 1.05 13.25 -1.78
N LEU A 220 1.04 13.37 -0.45
CA LEU A 220 1.89 12.57 0.43
C LEU A 220 1.56 11.08 0.30
N ALA A 221 0.27 10.73 0.26
CA ALA A 221 -0.23 9.40 -0.05
C ALA A 221 0.28 8.89 -1.41
N SER A 222 0.16 9.71 -2.45
CA SER A 222 0.66 9.38 -3.78
C SER A 222 2.17 9.13 -3.78
N SER A 223 2.93 9.92 -3.03
CA SER A 223 4.38 9.74 -2.88
C SER A 223 4.72 8.38 -2.24
N SER A 224 3.93 7.94 -1.27
CA SER A 224 4.07 6.61 -0.65
C SER A 224 3.86 5.49 -1.68
N PHE A 225 2.75 5.53 -2.41
CA PHE A 225 2.42 4.52 -3.42
C PHE A 225 3.43 4.46 -4.55
N VAL A 226 3.90 5.61 -5.03
CA VAL A 226 4.96 5.68 -6.04
C VAL A 226 6.27 5.11 -5.48
N TYR A 227 6.64 5.45 -4.25
CA TYR A 227 7.85 4.92 -3.62
C TYR A 227 7.76 3.40 -3.45
N VAL A 228 6.71 2.87 -2.83
CA VAL A 228 6.51 1.43 -2.62
C VAL A 228 6.50 0.68 -3.96
N ALA A 229 5.78 1.17 -4.97
CA ALA A 229 5.72 0.49 -6.25
C ALA A 229 7.07 0.48 -6.99
N LEU A 230 7.81 1.60 -7.00
CA LEU A 230 9.03 1.75 -7.80
C LEU A 230 10.32 1.36 -7.08
N ALA A 231 10.40 1.58 -5.77
CA ALA A 231 11.60 1.33 -4.95
C ALA A 231 11.58 -0.04 -4.27
N ASP A 232 10.40 -0.63 -4.05
CA ASP A 232 10.27 -1.94 -3.42
C ASP A 232 9.73 -3.01 -4.39
N LEU A 233 8.49 -2.88 -4.87
CA LEU A 233 7.83 -3.95 -5.64
C LEU A 233 8.50 -4.22 -7.00
N ILE A 234 8.70 -3.19 -7.83
CA ILE A 234 9.29 -3.37 -9.17
C ILE A 234 10.71 -3.95 -9.12
N PRO A 235 11.62 -3.51 -8.24
CA PRO A 235 12.93 -4.13 -8.09
C PRO A 235 12.86 -5.62 -7.76
N GLN A 236 11.93 -6.05 -6.90
CA GLN A 236 11.73 -7.48 -6.60
C GLN A 236 11.27 -8.31 -7.82
N LEU A 237 10.62 -7.65 -8.79
CA LEU A 237 10.13 -8.23 -10.05
C LEU A 237 11.19 -8.23 -11.17
N GLN A 238 12.28 -7.47 -11.04
CA GLN A 238 13.35 -7.39 -12.04
C GLN A 238 14.34 -8.56 -11.92
N LYS A 239 13.84 -9.79 -12.06
CA LYS A 239 14.64 -11.02 -12.07
C LYS A 239 14.78 -11.56 -13.49
N ARG A 240 15.81 -12.36 -13.75
CA ARG A 240 15.98 -13.06 -15.03
C ARG A 240 14.90 -14.13 -15.16
N LEU A 241 13.89 -13.86 -15.97
CA LEU A 241 12.75 -14.75 -16.25
C LEU A 241 12.77 -15.21 -17.70
N SER A 242 12.08 -16.31 -18.00
CA SER A 242 11.80 -16.68 -19.38
C SER A 242 10.86 -15.65 -20.03
N ALA A 243 10.88 -15.54 -21.36
CA ALA A 243 10.03 -14.58 -22.08
C ALA A 243 8.53 -14.75 -21.75
N ARG A 244 8.08 -15.99 -21.54
CA ARG A 244 6.70 -16.30 -21.15
C ARG A 244 6.36 -15.77 -19.76
N GLU A 245 7.25 -15.96 -18.80
CA GLU A 245 7.05 -15.47 -17.42
C GLU A 245 7.09 -13.95 -17.36
N THR A 246 7.97 -13.29 -18.12
CA THR A 246 7.98 -11.83 -18.27
C THR A 246 6.66 -11.33 -18.87
N ALA A 247 6.14 -11.99 -19.91
CA ALA A 247 4.85 -11.62 -20.49
C ALA A 247 3.69 -11.77 -19.49
N LEU A 248 3.68 -12.84 -18.68
CA LEU A 248 2.71 -13.02 -17.60
C LEU A 248 2.85 -11.93 -16.53
N GLN A 249 4.08 -11.57 -16.16
CA GLN A 249 4.34 -10.50 -15.19
C GLN A 249 3.80 -9.15 -15.67
N ILE A 250 4.06 -8.79 -16.93
CA ILE A 250 3.53 -7.58 -17.56
C ILE A 250 2.00 -7.62 -17.62
N ALA A 251 1.42 -8.78 -17.96
CA ALA A 251 -0.03 -8.95 -17.98
C ALA A 251 -0.65 -8.72 -16.60
N TRP A 252 -0.07 -9.25 -15.53
CA TRP A 252 -0.55 -9.02 -14.16
C TRP A 252 -0.43 -7.55 -13.72
N LEU A 253 0.65 -6.86 -14.10
CA LEU A 253 0.79 -5.43 -13.89
C LEU A 253 -0.31 -4.64 -14.61
N ALA A 254 -0.57 -4.98 -15.88
CA ALA A 254 -1.64 -4.37 -16.65
C ALA A 254 -3.03 -4.67 -16.05
N VAL A 255 -3.25 -5.87 -15.53
CA VAL A 255 -4.50 -6.21 -14.80
C VAL A 255 -4.66 -5.33 -13.57
N GLY A 256 -3.61 -5.12 -12.78
CA GLY A 256 -3.64 -4.21 -11.63
C GLY A 256 -4.01 -2.78 -12.04
N LEU A 257 -3.39 -2.26 -13.09
CA LEU A 257 -3.69 -0.93 -13.65
C LEU A 257 -5.16 -0.83 -14.09
N LEU A 258 -5.63 -1.80 -14.88
CA LEU A 258 -6.98 -1.81 -15.45
C LEU A 258 -8.05 -2.04 -14.40
N LEU A 259 -7.77 -2.82 -13.35
CA LEU A 259 -8.70 -3.06 -12.25
C LEU A 259 -9.01 -1.74 -11.52
N VAL A 260 -7.98 -0.96 -11.19
CA VAL A 260 -8.14 0.35 -10.54
C VAL A 260 -8.87 1.32 -11.48
N MET A 261 -8.46 1.40 -12.75
CA MET A 261 -9.12 2.27 -13.73
C MET A 261 -10.60 1.86 -14.00
N GLY A 262 -10.90 0.57 -13.94
CA GLY A 262 -12.24 0.02 -14.17
C GLY A 262 -13.20 0.35 -13.04
N VAL A 263 -12.74 0.27 -11.78
CA VAL A 263 -13.53 0.62 -10.59
C VAL A 263 -13.99 2.07 -10.64
N SER A 264 -13.12 2.98 -11.08
CA SER A 264 -13.47 4.39 -11.28
C SER A 264 -14.58 4.57 -12.32
N ARG A 265 -14.50 3.90 -13.47
CA ARG A 265 -15.54 3.97 -14.53
C ARG A 265 -16.88 3.36 -14.12
N LEU A 266 -16.86 2.22 -13.45
CA LEU A 266 -18.09 1.56 -12.99
C LEU A 266 -18.81 2.40 -11.95
N ALA A 267 -18.05 3.10 -11.10
CA ALA A 267 -18.64 4.10 -10.23
C ALA A 267 -19.30 5.22 -11.05
N HIS A 268 -18.69 5.74 -12.14
CA HIS A 268 -19.24 6.86 -12.93
C HIS A 268 -20.59 6.56 -13.61
N GLY A 269 -20.92 5.27 -13.84
CA GLY A 269 -22.19 4.86 -14.44
C GLY A 269 -23.44 5.14 -13.61
N GLU A 270 -23.34 5.40 -12.29
CA GLU A 270 -24.51 5.56 -11.42
C GLU A 270 -25.05 7.01 -11.31
N HIS A 271 -24.38 8.02 -11.88
CA HIS A 271 -24.82 9.44 -11.77
C HIS A 271 -24.92 10.21 -13.10
N GLY A 272 -24.89 9.53 -14.24
CA GLY A 272 -25.08 10.19 -15.53
C GLY A 272 -26.48 10.02 -16.08
N HIS A 273 -27.46 10.84 -15.67
CA HIS A 273 -28.59 11.30 -16.50
C HIS A 273 -29.43 12.38 -15.80
N ALA A 274 -29.05 13.64 -16.00
CA ALA A 274 -29.97 14.78 -16.02
C ALA A 274 -29.29 15.95 -16.75
N HIS A 275 -29.17 15.84 -18.07
CA HIS A 275 -29.04 17.04 -18.89
C HIS A 275 -30.43 17.69 -18.91
N GLU A 276 -30.61 18.77 -18.15
CA GLU A 276 -31.73 19.68 -18.37
C GLU A 276 -31.65 20.22 -19.81
N PRO A 277 -32.75 20.17 -20.58
CA PRO A 277 -32.78 20.84 -21.86
C PRO A 277 -32.75 22.36 -21.63
N ALA A 278 -31.84 23.02 -22.35
CA ALA A 278 -31.73 24.48 -22.37
C ALA A 278 -33.11 25.13 -22.60
N GLU A 279 -33.49 26.05 -21.71
CA GLU A 279 -34.66 26.90 -21.91
C GLU A 279 -34.52 27.70 -23.21
N PRO A 280 -35.57 27.78 -24.05
CA PRO A 280 -35.56 28.62 -25.22
C PRO A 280 -35.61 30.10 -24.80
N ALA A 281 -34.74 30.91 -25.42
CA ALA A 281 -34.70 32.35 -25.26
C ALA A 281 -36.08 32.98 -25.49
N HIS A 282 -36.55 33.76 -24.52
CA HIS A 282 -37.68 34.65 -24.70
C HIS A 282 -37.29 35.79 -25.66
N GLU A 283 -37.79 35.73 -26.89
CA GLU A 283 -37.84 36.89 -27.79
C GLU A 283 -38.83 37.92 -27.24
N GLU A 284 -38.31 39.06 -26.78
CA GLU A 284 -39.10 40.27 -26.51
C GLU A 284 -39.67 40.81 -27.84
N HIS A 285 -40.90 40.44 -28.15
CA HIS A 285 -41.73 41.18 -29.09
C HIS A 285 -42.43 42.34 -28.35
N GLY A 286 -41.84 43.54 -28.47
CA GLY A 286 -42.46 44.80 -28.06
C GLY A 286 -42.43 45.82 -29.20
N HIS A 287 -43.34 45.69 -30.17
CA HIS A 287 -43.54 46.70 -31.21
C HIS A 287 -44.48 47.82 -30.72
N ARG A 288 -43.99 49.07 -30.91
CA ARG A 288 -44.65 50.22 -31.56
C ARG A 288 -45.59 51.16 -30.78
N HIS A 289 -45.20 52.43 -30.94
CA HIS A 289 -45.95 53.69 -31.11
C HIS A 289 -46.70 54.30 -29.93
#